data_AF-A0A850M1I5-F1
#
_entry.id   AF-A0A850M1I5-F1
#
_cell.length_a   1.000
_cell.length_b   1.000
_cell.length_c   1.000
_cell.angle_alpha   90.00
_cell.angle_beta   90.00
_cell.angle_gamma   90.00
#
_symmetry.space_group_name_H-M   'P 1'
#
loop_
_entity.id
_entity.type
_entity.pdbx_description
1 polymer ?
#
loop_
_entity_poly.entity_id
_entity_poly.type
_entity_poly.pdbx_seq_one_letter_code
_entity_poly.pdbx_strand_id
1 'polypeptide(L)'
;MIQEQMTRSKKTPRYKIKIDKKLCGDPIECGNLCVKSCPFNILAYSQRRTPKSGEAPEKFKIISAFKVLCNNCKRCINVCSKNAIKIKL
;
A
#
# COMPACT_ATOMS: atom_id res chain seq x y z
N MET A 1 13.57 14.91 45.03
CA MET A 1 13.29 15.50 43.70
C MET A 1 13.06 14.37 42.72
N ILE A 2 11.81 14.00 42.45
CA ILE A 2 11.47 12.97 41.47
C ILE A 2 10.77 13.71 40.33
N GLN A 3 11.45 13.87 39.20
CA GLN A 3 10.85 14.45 38.00
C GLN A 3 10.09 13.35 37.26
N GLU A 4 8.77 13.41 37.30
CA GLU A 4 7.87 12.67 36.42
C GLU A 4 8.16 13.06 34.96
N GLN A 5 8.80 12.19 34.20
CA GLN A 5 8.88 12.36 32.76
C GLN A 5 7.58 11.92 32.11
N MET A 6 6.78 12.93 31.73
CA MET A 6 5.59 12.79 30.91
C MET A 6 5.91 11.99 29.64
N THR A 7 5.38 10.78 29.52
CA THR A 7 5.46 9.94 28.32
C THR A 7 4.60 10.56 27.22
N ARG A 8 5.10 11.60 26.54
CA ARG A 8 4.51 12.10 25.29
C ARG A 8 4.63 10.98 24.26
N SER A 9 3.55 10.25 24.04
CA SER A 9 3.42 9.29 22.94
C SER A 9 3.79 10.01 21.64
N LYS A 10 5.00 9.77 21.12
CA LYS A 10 5.48 10.36 19.85
C LYS A 10 4.51 9.92 18.76
N LYS A 11 3.59 10.79 18.35
CA LYS A 11 2.65 10.50 17.25
C LYS A 11 3.48 10.33 15.97
N THR A 12 3.64 9.09 15.52
CA THR A 12 4.30 8.82 14.23
C THR A 12 3.41 9.33 13.09
N PRO A 13 3.97 10.10 12.14
CA PRO A 13 3.21 10.57 10.98
C PRO A 13 2.65 9.38 10.19
N ARG A 14 1.34 9.37 9.96
CA ARG A 14 0.66 8.29 9.23
C ARG A 14 0.43 8.68 7.78
N TYR A 15 1.32 8.25 6.90
CA TYR A 15 1.18 8.53 5.48
C TYR A 15 -0.09 7.92 4.87
N LYS A 16 -0.81 8.73 4.11
CA LYS A 16 -1.95 8.33 3.29
C LYS A 16 -1.46 7.87 1.93
N ILE A 17 -1.65 6.58 1.65
CA ILE A 17 -1.38 5.97 0.34
C ILE A 17 -2.66 6.02 -0.50
N LYS A 18 -2.59 6.63 -1.67
CA LYS A 18 -3.67 6.68 -2.67
C LYS A 18 -3.24 5.92 -3.91
N ILE A 19 -4.13 5.06 -4.41
CA ILE A 19 -3.96 4.31 -5.65
C ILE A 19 -5.07 4.77 -6.60
N ASP A 20 -4.67 5.31 -7.75
CA ASP A 20 -5.59 5.67 -8.82
C ASP A 20 -6.06 4.40 -9.54
N LYS A 21 -7.33 4.04 -9.37
CA LYS A 21 -7.93 2.83 -9.96
C LYS A 21 -8.20 2.94 -11.46
N LYS A 22 -8.17 4.15 -12.03
CA LYS A 22 -8.30 4.35 -13.48
C LYS A 22 -6.96 4.10 -14.17
N LEU A 23 -5.87 4.52 -13.52
CA LEU A 23 -4.51 4.28 -14.01
C LEU A 23 -4.00 2.87 -13.67
N CYS A 24 -4.29 2.36 -12.48
CA CYS A 24 -3.88 1.03 -12.04
C CYS A 24 -4.76 -0.04 -12.71
N GLY A 25 -4.16 -0.82 -13.62
CA GLY A 25 -4.78 -1.97 -14.27
C GLY A 25 -4.77 -3.23 -13.39
N ASP A 26 -4.76 -4.41 -14.02
CA ASP A 26 -4.53 -5.65 -13.28
C ASP A 26 -3.07 -5.70 -12.83
N PRO A 27 -2.79 -5.82 -11.52
CA PRO A 27 -1.42 -5.81 -11.02
C PRO A 27 -0.62 -7.05 -11.41
N ILE A 28 -1.27 -8.16 -11.79
CA ILE A 28 -0.59 -9.35 -12.31
C ILE A 28 0.14 -9.02 -13.61
N GLU A 29 -0.47 -8.21 -14.49
CA GLU A 29 0.13 -7.80 -15.78
C GLU A 29 1.46 -7.04 -15.60
N CYS A 30 1.60 -6.28 -14.52
CA CYS A 30 2.84 -5.55 -14.20
C CYS A 30 3.73 -6.29 -13.20
N GLY A 31 3.47 -7.58 -12.94
CA GLY A 31 4.28 -8.42 -12.06
C GLY A 31 4.22 -8.04 -10.57
N ASN A 32 3.21 -7.26 -10.15
CA ASN A 32 3.02 -6.76 -8.79
C ASN A 32 4.24 -5.99 -8.23
N LEU A 33 5.00 -5.29 -9.08
CA LEU A 33 6.28 -4.65 -8.69
C LEU A 33 6.15 -3.69 -7.50
N CYS A 34 5.05 -2.93 -7.41
CA CYS A 34 4.82 -2.04 -6.29
C CYS A 34 4.69 -2.78 -4.94
N VAL A 35 4.14 -4.00 -4.95
CA VAL A 35 4.08 -4.89 -3.78
C VAL A 35 5.48 -5.42 -3.47
N LYS A 36 6.14 -6.03 -4.44
CA LYS A 36 7.48 -6.64 -4.28
C LYS A 36 8.57 -5.65 -3.85
N SER A 37 8.48 -4.40 -4.30
CA SER A 37 9.44 -3.34 -3.99
C SER A 37 9.30 -2.76 -2.59
N CYS A 38 8.18 -3.01 -1.90
CA CYS A 38 7.91 -2.44 -0.59
C CYS A 38 8.57 -3.28 0.52
N PRO A 39 9.59 -2.75 1.22
CA PRO A 39 10.27 -3.51 2.28
C PRO A 39 9.39 -3.74 3.52
N PHE A 40 8.24 -3.07 3.62
CA PHE A 40 7.33 -3.16 4.76
C PHE A 40 5.97 -3.79 4.39
N ASN A 41 5.84 -4.35 3.19
CA ASN A 41 4.63 -5.03 2.72
C ASN A 41 3.33 -4.22 2.88
N ILE A 42 3.39 -2.89 2.77
CA ILE A 42 2.22 -2.02 3.00
C ILE A 42 1.16 -2.12 1.89
N LEU A 43 1.54 -2.67 0.75
CA LEU A 43 0.70 -2.92 -0.41
C LEU A 43 0.50 -4.41 -0.58
N ALA A 44 -0.69 -4.79 -1.03
CA ALA A 44 -1.03 -6.14 -1.46
C ALA A 44 -1.93 -6.06 -2.69
N TYR A 45 -2.20 -7.17 -3.35
CA TYR A 45 -3.27 -7.27 -4.32
C TYR A 45 -4.38 -8.16 -3.78
N SER A 46 -5.60 -7.86 -4.21
CA SER A 46 -6.80 -8.63 -3.87
C SER A 46 -7.70 -8.68 -5.09
N GLN A 47 -8.58 -9.67 -5.13
CA GLN A 47 -9.58 -9.81 -6.17
C GLN A 47 -10.41 -8.52 -6.30
N ARG A 48 -10.64 -8.10 -7.54
CA ARG A 48 -11.43 -6.91 -7.85
C ARG A 48 -12.90 -7.14 -7.51
N ARG A 49 -13.38 -8.36 -7.74
CA ARG A 49 -14.69 -8.91 -7.38
C ARG A 49 -14.50 -10.27 -6.72
N THR A 50 -15.35 -10.61 -5.76
CA THR A 50 -15.39 -11.94 -5.16
C THR A 50 -15.93 -12.93 -6.20
N PRO A 51 -15.17 -13.97 -6.56
CA PRO A 51 -15.67 -15.02 -7.45
C PRO A 51 -16.76 -15.84 -6.73
N LYS A 52 -17.60 -16.55 -7.50
CA LYS A 52 -18.50 -17.54 -6.89
C LYS A 52 -17.70 -18.72 -6.35
N SER A 53 -18.33 -19.52 -5.49
CA SER A 53 -17.71 -20.74 -4.99
C SER A 53 -17.30 -21.66 -6.15
N GLY A 54 -16.06 -22.12 -6.15
CA GLY A 54 -15.48 -22.97 -7.21
C GLY A 54 -14.91 -22.22 -8.41
N GLU A 55 -15.06 -20.90 -8.50
CA GLU A 55 -14.52 -20.10 -9.60
C GLU A 55 -13.20 -19.40 -9.21
N ALA A 56 -12.31 -19.24 -10.18
CA ALA A 56 -11.09 -18.45 -10.01
C ALA A 56 -11.39 -16.93 -10.10
N PRO A 57 -10.64 -16.08 -9.38
CA PRO A 57 -10.75 -14.63 -9.53
C PRO A 57 -10.28 -14.17 -10.92
N GLU A 58 -11.13 -13.42 -11.62
CA GLU A 58 -10.82 -12.94 -12.98
C GLU A 58 -9.81 -11.77 -13.02
N LYS A 59 -9.90 -10.86 -12.05
CA LYS A 59 -9.11 -9.62 -12.02
C LYS A 59 -8.70 -9.25 -10.62
N PHE A 60 -7.56 -8.58 -10.51
CA PHE A 60 -7.03 -8.09 -9.25
C PHE A 60 -6.94 -6.56 -9.19
N LYS A 61 -6.75 -6.04 -8.00
CA LYS A 61 -6.50 -4.62 -7.71
C LYS A 61 -5.47 -4.49 -6.59
N ILE A 62 -4.65 -3.45 -6.63
CA ILE A 62 -3.79 -3.11 -5.49
C ILE A 62 -4.65 -2.52 -4.36
N ILE A 63 -4.35 -2.96 -3.14
CA ILE A 63 -4.87 -2.43 -1.90
C ILE A 63 -3.70 -2.01 -0.99
N SER A 64 -4.00 -1.19 0.00
CA SER A 64 -3.05 -0.76 1.01
C SER A 64 -3.41 -1.41 2.35
N ALA A 65 -2.73 -2.50 2.67
CA ALA A 65 -3.03 -3.37 3.80
C ALA A 65 -2.47 -2.81 5.12
N PHE A 66 -1.19 -2.46 5.16
CA PHE A 66 -0.48 -2.07 6.40
C PHE A 66 0.07 -0.64 6.33
N LYS A 67 -0.81 0.35 6.07
CA LYS A 67 -0.42 1.77 5.88
C LYS A 67 0.40 2.36 7.03
N VAL A 68 0.20 1.86 8.25
CA VAL A 68 0.90 2.32 9.46
C VAL A 68 2.41 2.07 9.43
N LEU A 69 2.86 1.13 8.59
CA LEU A 69 4.28 0.81 8.42
C LEU A 69 4.95 1.60 7.29
N CYS A 70 4.20 2.47 6.60
CA CYS A 70 4.75 3.28 5.53
C CYS A 70 5.78 4.28 6.09
N ASN A 71 7.00 4.24 5.57
CA ASN A 71 8.06 5.20 5.89
C ASN A 71 8.33 6.20 4.76
N ASN A 72 7.45 6.27 3.75
CA ASN A 72 7.59 7.15 2.59
C ASN A 72 8.92 6.99 1.82
N CYS A 73 9.46 5.77 1.71
CA CYS A 73 10.66 5.49 0.90
C CYS A 73 10.46 5.63 -0.62
N LYS A 74 9.23 5.87 -1.09
CA LYS A 74 8.82 6.06 -2.50
C LYS A 74 9.13 4.90 -3.48
N ARG A 75 9.67 3.77 -3.02
CA ARG A 75 9.98 2.60 -3.90
C ARG A 75 8.79 2.15 -4.75
N CYS A 76 7.62 2.02 -4.14
CA CYS A 76 6.39 1.62 -4.86
C CYS A 76 5.96 2.63 -5.93
N ILE A 77 6.26 3.92 -5.76
CA ILE A 77 6.00 4.97 -6.76
C ILE A 77 6.97 4.80 -7.93
N ASN A 78 8.27 4.67 -7.62
CA ASN A 78 9.34 4.62 -8.62
C ASN A 78 9.23 3.41 -9.57
N VAL A 79 8.74 2.27 -9.08
CA VAL A 79 8.55 1.06 -9.91
C VAL A 79 7.22 1.02 -10.66
N CYS A 80 6.31 1.96 -10.41
CA CYS A 80 4.99 1.97 -11.03
C CYS A 80 5.05 2.66 -12.40
N SER A 81 5.11 1.88 -13.48
CA SER A 81 5.13 2.39 -14.87
C SER A 81 3.92 3.26 -15.24
N LYS A 82 2.78 3.09 -14.55
CA LYS A 82 1.54 3.85 -14.79
C LYS A 82 1.38 5.07 -13.88
N ASN A 83 2.36 5.37 -13.02
CA ASN A 83 2.30 6.47 -12.06
C ASN A 83 1.01 6.51 -11.19
N ALA A 84 0.46 5.33 -10.88
CA ALA A 84 -0.85 5.20 -10.24
C ALA A 84 -0.82 5.40 -8.72
N ILE A 85 0.35 5.50 -8.09
CA ILE A 85 0.51 5.52 -6.63
C ILE A 85 0.96 6.91 -6.17
N LYS A 86 0.28 7.46 -5.16
CA LYS A 86 0.63 8.73 -4.51
C LYS A 86 0.69 8.54 -3.00
N ILE A 87 1.72 9.09 -2.36
CA ILE A 87 1.86 9.12 -0.90
C ILE A 87 1.73 10.57 -0.44
N LYS A 88 0.89 10.81 0.56
CA LYS A 88 0.70 12.12 1.21
C LYS A 88 0.84 11.97 2.72
N LEU A 89 1.23 13.03 3.41
CA LEU A 89 1.10 13.11 4.87
C LEU A 89 -0.37 13.30 5.27
#